data_AF-A0A7J2PVL2-F1
#
_entry.id   AF-A0A7J2PVL2-F1
#
_cell.length_a   1.000
_cell.length_b   1.000
_cell.length_c   1.000
_cell.angle_alpha   90.00
_cell.angle_beta   90.00
_cell.angle_gamma   90.00
#
_symmetry.space_group_name_H-M   'P 1'
#
loop_
_entity.id
_entity.type
_entity.pdbx_description
1 polymer ?
#
loop_
_entity_poly.entity_id
_entity_poly.type
_entity_poly.pdbx_seq_one_letter_code
_entity_poly.pdbx_strand_id
1 'polypeptide(L)'
;TFFYKKSVAGSALQTASGLITLFGANKDDILFTCLPLFHGNALQITAFPGYMTEIPVVLSKRFSASRIWDICRKYKVTSFNLLGAMPQFILKQPERPNDGENDVRVIISAACPKELVIPFEKRFNVEIKEFYGAVDGGGFFLGPFFQKNVPVGSMGKTIGSMVADIMNDEGDLLGSDEVGELVFKVGRLEIEQRKVTYYKDKDSTQNKIREGNDGNLWLHTGDLATKDPKGWFYFVDRKKDSIRRRGENISPWSVERVVNQNDKVLESAAYAVQPPGIIEDEVMISVVLKPGESMTPEELLDYCQGKMAYFMVPRFIDFIDELPKSKVHRTLKQILRDRGVTDSTYDREKTGYVVKK
;
A
#
# COMPACT_ATOMS: atom_id res chain seq x y z
N THR A 1 5.91 30.58 -9.52
CA THR A 1 6.21 29.38 -10.35
C THR A 1 5.51 28.10 -9.89
N PHE A 2 4.37 28.18 -9.20
CA PHE A 2 3.42 27.05 -9.05
C PHE A 2 2.13 27.25 -9.90
N PHE A 3 2.10 28.33 -10.68
CA PHE A 3 0.96 28.72 -11.50
C PHE A 3 1.48 29.08 -12.88
N TYR A 4 1.45 28.14 -13.82
CA TYR A 4 1.67 28.45 -15.22
C TYR A 4 0.59 27.82 -16.10
N LYS A 5 -0.31 28.72 -16.53
CA LYS A 5 -1.12 28.76 -17.75
C LYS A 5 -2.15 27.65 -18.02
N LYS A 6 -3.37 28.17 -18.27
CA LYS A 6 -4.60 27.58 -18.82
C LYS A 6 -5.50 26.85 -17.80
N SER A 7 -6.30 27.68 -17.11
CA SER A 7 -7.70 27.42 -16.73
C SER A 7 -8.03 26.07 -16.08
N VAL A 8 -7.51 25.80 -14.88
CA VAL A 8 -8.02 24.79 -13.93
C VAL A 8 -7.81 25.25 -12.47
N ALA A 9 -7.63 26.55 -12.21
CA ALA A 9 -7.38 27.03 -10.84
C ALA A 9 -8.59 26.77 -9.92
N GLY A 10 -9.82 26.79 -10.46
CA GLY A 10 -11.04 26.50 -9.69
C GLY A 10 -11.13 25.05 -9.23
N SER A 11 -10.90 24.06 -10.11
CA SER A 11 -11.16 22.66 -9.74
C SER A 11 -10.05 22.05 -8.89
N ALA A 12 -8.78 22.45 -9.04
CA ALA A 12 -7.69 21.93 -8.20
C ALA A 12 -7.82 22.41 -6.74
N LEU A 13 -8.20 23.69 -6.53
CA LEU A 13 -8.48 24.26 -5.21
C LEU A 13 -9.73 23.61 -4.57
N GLN A 14 -10.79 23.41 -5.36
CA GLN A 14 -12.02 22.77 -4.90
C GLN A 14 -11.83 21.27 -4.60
N THR A 15 -10.99 20.58 -5.38
CA THR A 15 -10.60 19.17 -5.14
C THR A 15 -9.74 19.06 -3.87
N ALA A 16 -8.79 19.96 -3.65
CA ALA A 16 -7.93 19.96 -2.46
C ALA A 16 -8.70 20.28 -1.16
N SER A 17 -9.60 21.26 -1.19
CA SER A 17 -10.49 21.57 -0.06
C SER A 17 -11.51 20.44 0.20
N GLY A 18 -11.98 19.78 -0.86
CA GLY A 18 -12.86 18.61 -0.77
C GLY A 18 -12.20 17.39 -0.14
N LEU A 19 -10.91 17.12 -0.42
CA LEU A 19 -10.21 15.92 0.04
C LEU A 19 -10.14 15.78 1.57
N ILE A 20 -9.88 16.85 2.32
CA ILE A 20 -9.87 16.79 3.79
C ILE A 20 -11.28 16.46 4.33
N THR A 21 -12.30 17.10 3.77
CA THR A 21 -13.70 16.86 4.13
C THR A 21 -14.11 15.42 3.79
N LEU A 22 -13.63 14.90 2.67
CA LEU A 22 -13.85 13.53 2.20
C LEU A 22 -13.23 12.48 3.14
N PHE A 23 -12.12 12.81 3.80
CA PHE A 23 -11.53 11.99 4.86
C PHE A 23 -12.17 12.20 6.24
N GLY A 24 -13.23 13.01 6.30
CA GLY A 24 -13.99 13.27 7.50
C GLY A 24 -13.31 14.25 8.45
N ALA A 25 -12.38 15.07 7.97
CA ALA A 25 -11.82 16.15 8.74
C ALA A 25 -12.80 17.34 8.83
N ASN A 26 -12.76 18.03 9.95
CA ASN A 26 -13.65 19.13 10.33
C ASN A 26 -12.83 20.37 10.74
N LYS A 27 -13.49 21.52 10.81
CA LYS A 27 -12.84 22.82 11.06
C LYS A 27 -12.08 22.93 12.38
N ASP A 28 -12.42 22.07 13.35
CA ASP A 28 -11.85 22.07 14.70
C ASP A 28 -10.72 21.02 14.82
N ASP A 29 -10.36 20.36 13.72
CA ASP A 29 -9.27 19.38 13.72
C ASP A 29 -7.91 20.04 13.91
N ILE A 30 -6.95 19.25 14.38
CA ILE A 30 -5.53 19.56 14.36
C ILE A 30 -4.83 18.41 13.65
N LEU A 31 -4.31 18.69 12.47
CA LEU A 31 -3.67 17.68 11.63
C LEU A 31 -2.22 17.50 12.04
N PHE A 32 -1.71 16.29 11.88
CA PHE A 32 -0.29 16.01 12.11
C PHE A 32 0.31 15.22 10.96
N THR A 33 1.54 15.57 10.59
CA THR A 33 2.36 14.70 9.74
C THR A 33 3.82 14.66 10.19
N CYS A 34 4.38 13.47 10.10
CA CYS A 34 5.81 13.21 10.21
C CYS A 34 6.40 12.67 8.91
N LEU A 35 5.59 12.67 7.84
CA LEU A 35 5.95 12.19 6.52
C LEU A 35 6.63 13.31 5.71
N PRO A 36 7.50 12.97 4.73
CA PRO A 36 8.20 13.98 3.96
C PRO A 36 7.25 14.84 3.11
N LEU A 37 7.35 16.17 3.22
CA LEU A 37 6.48 17.13 2.52
C LEU A 37 6.65 17.15 0.99
N PHE A 38 7.69 16.52 0.45
CA PHE A 38 7.82 16.33 -1.00
C PHE A 38 6.97 15.18 -1.53
N HIS A 39 6.41 14.35 -0.65
CA HIS A 39 5.57 13.21 -1.03
C HIS A 39 4.10 13.61 -1.09
N GLY A 40 3.37 13.08 -2.08
CA GLY A 40 1.96 13.38 -2.32
C GLY A 40 1.07 13.18 -1.09
N ASN A 41 1.30 12.14 -0.27
CA ASN A 41 0.52 11.93 0.95
C ASN A 41 0.61 13.13 1.92
N ALA A 42 1.82 13.49 2.38
CA ALA A 42 1.97 14.58 3.34
C ALA A 42 1.57 15.93 2.74
N LEU A 43 1.92 16.15 1.47
CA LEU A 43 1.65 17.40 0.78
C LEU A 43 0.16 17.58 0.49
N GLN A 44 -0.48 16.60 -0.17
CA GLN A 44 -1.82 16.72 -0.72
C GLN A 44 -2.93 16.29 0.25
N ILE A 45 -2.62 15.52 1.31
CA ILE A 45 -3.62 15.04 2.28
C ILE A 45 -3.54 15.81 3.60
N THR A 46 -2.36 16.31 3.99
CA THR A 46 -2.19 17.03 5.27
C THR A 46 -1.86 18.51 5.08
N ALA A 47 -0.66 18.82 4.58
CA ALA A 47 -0.11 20.18 4.66
C ALA A 47 -0.85 21.18 3.77
N PHE A 48 -1.09 20.83 2.49
CA PHE A 48 -1.76 21.72 1.56
C PHE A 48 -3.25 21.90 1.91
N PRO A 49 -4.04 20.83 2.17
CA PRO A 49 -5.40 21.01 2.62
C PRO A 49 -5.50 21.78 3.95
N GLY A 50 -4.65 21.49 4.94
CA GLY A 50 -4.66 22.24 6.21
C GLY A 50 -4.41 23.74 6.03
N TYR A 51 -3.47 24.11 5.15
CA TYR A 51 -3.28 25.50 4.75
C TYR A 51 -4.51 26.10 4.06
N MET A 52 -5.12 25.36 3.14
CA MET A 52 -6.27 25.83 2.35
C MET A 52 -7.56 25.98 3.17
N THR A 53 -7.73 25.20 4.23
CA THR A 53 -8.94 25.19 5.07
C THR A 53 -8.71 25.84 6.43
N GLU A 54 -7.57 26.50 6.63
CA GLU A 54 -7.17 27.15 7.89
C GLU A 54 -7.19 26.20 9.11
N ILE A 55 -6.97 24.91 8.86
CA ILE A 55 -6.87 23.88 9.91
C ILE A 55 -5.40 23.83 10.39
N PRO A 56 -5.12 23.93 11.71
CA PRO A 56 -3.76 23.84 12.24
C PRO A 56 -3.04 22.54 11.84
N VAL A 57 -1.77 22.66 11.44
CA VAL A 57 -0.92 21.52 11.07
C VAL A 57 0.31 21.45 11.96
N VAL A 58 0.47 20.33 12.66
CA VAL A 58 1.67 19.97 13.43
C VAL A 58 2.64 19.22 12.54
N LEU A 59 3.88 19.69 12.47
CA LEU A 59 4.94 19.06 11.67
C LEU A 59 6.03 18.49 12.57
N SER A 60 6.31 17.19 12.42
CA SER A 60 7.51 16.58 13.01
C SER A 60 8.61 16.43 11.96
N LYS A 61 9.87 16.63 12.38
CA LYS A 61 11.05 16.44 11.53
C LYS A 61 11.23 15.00 11.03
N ARG A 62 10.73 14.01 11.78
CA ARG A 62 10.83 12.58 11.44
C ARG A 62 9.75 11.75 12.14
N PHE A 63 9.50 10.56 11.60
CA PHE A 63 8.70 9.54 12.28
C PHE A 63 9.39 9.04 13.56
N SER A 64 8.60 8.71 14.58
CA SER A 64 9.07 8.18 15.86
C SER A 64 7.94 7.39 16.52
N ALA A 65 7.94 6.05 16.36
CA ALA A 65 6.91 5.19 16.92
C ALA A 65 6.72 5.40 18.44
N SER A 66 7.82 5.54 19.19
CA SER A 66 7.80 5.74 20.65
C SER A 66 7.26 7.09 21.13
N ARG A 67 7.25 8.13 20.29
CA ARG A 67 6.88 9.51 20.68
C ARG A 67 5.59 10.01 20.04
N ILE A 68 5.03 9.27 19.08
CA ILE A 68 3.90 9.75 18.28
C ILE A 68 2.71 10.13 19.16
N TRP A 69 2.35 9.29 20.13
CA TRP A 69 1.23 9.53 21.04
C TRP A 69 1.49 10.67 22.03
N ASP A 70 2.73 10.86 22.48
CA ASP A 70 3.09 12.01 23.31
C ASP A 70 3.03 13.33 22.53
N ILE A 71 3.39 13.31 21.23
CA ILE A 71 3.19 14.44 20.33
C ILE A 71 1.70 14.72 20.14
N CYS A 72 0.90 13.69 19.85
CA CYS A 72 -0.53 13.83 19.63
C CYS A 72 -1.22 14.46 20.84
N ARG A 73 -0.94 13.98 22.06
CA ARG A 73 -1.46 14.57 23.31
C ARG A 73 -1.01 16.02 23.51
N LYS A 74 0.29 16.30 23.32
CA LYS A 74 0.84 17.64 23.56
C LYS A 74 0.19 18.70 22.68
N TYR A 75 -0.08 18.38 21.42
CA TYR A 75 -0.62 19.32 20.45
C TYR A 75 -2.10 19.10 20.14
N LYS A 76 -2.78 18.22 20.88
CA LYS A 76 -4.20 17.88 20.70
C LYS A 76 -4.54 17.47 19.26
N VAL A 77 -3.66 16.67 18.67
CA VAL A 77 -3.82 16.17 17.29
C VAL A 77 -5.09 15.34 17.21
N THR A 78 -5.91 15.60 16.20
CA THR A 78 -7.17 14.89 15.97
C THR A 78 -7.11 13.94 14.77
N SER A 79 -6.16 14.16 13.85
CA SER A 79 -5.96 13.32 12.67
C SER A 79 -4.52 13.32 12.19
N PHE A 80 -4.03 12.18 11.73
CA PHE A 80 -2.74 12.05 11.07
C PHE A 80 -2.71 10.91 10.08
N ASN A 81 -1.62 10.84 9.30
CA ASN A 81 -1.46 9.84 8.26
C ASN A 81 -0.45 8.75 8.63
N LEU A 82 -0.75 7.51 8.25
CA LEU A 82 0.16 6.37 8.32
C LEU A 82 0.40 5.78 6.94
N LEU A 83 1.58 5.19 6.74
CA LEU A 83 1.95 4.51 5.51
C LEU A 83 2.58 3.15 5.83
N GLY A 84 2.18 2.12 5.08
CA GLY A 84 2.84 0.81 5.04
C GLY A 84 3.07 0.20 6.42
N ALA A 85 4.34 0.04 6.81
CA ALA A 85 4.75 -0.62 8.05
C ALA A 85 4.61 0.25 9.32
N MET A 86 4.29 1.54 9.22
CA MET A 86 4.20 2.43 10.39
C MET A 86 3.20 1.96 11.47
N PRO A 87 1.98 1.49 11.13
CA PRO A 87 1.05 0.95 12.13
C PRO A 87 1.67 -0.21 12.93
N GLN A 88 2.44 -1.08 12.27
CA GLN A 88 3.12 -2.20 12.91
C GLN A 88 4.19 -1.72 13.89
N PHE A 89 5.00 -0.72 13.52
CA PHE A 89 6.03 -0.17 14.42
C PHE A 89 5.45 0.49 15.66
N ILE A 90 4.31 1.17 15.52
CA ILE A 90 3.58 1.80 16.63
C ILE A 90 2.94 0.72 17.52
N LEU A 91 2.28 -0.28 16.93
CA LEU A 91 1.65 -1.37 17.68
C LEU A 91 2.68 -2.25 18.42
N LYS A 92 3.92 -2.36 17.89
CA LYS A 92 5.02 -3.08 18.54
C LYS A 92 5.68 -2.28 19.69
N GLN A 93 5.32 -1.02 19.94
CA GLN A 93 5.83 -0.30 21.11
C GLN A 93 5.27 -0.90 22.40
N PRO A 94 6.02 -0.85 23.52
CA PRO A 94 5.51 -1.29 24.83
C PRO A 94 4.15 -0.66 25.14
N GLU A 95 3.21 -1.46 25.63
CA GLU A 95 1.89 -0.98 26.04
C GLU A 95 2.00 0.03 27.17
N ARG A 96 1.23 1.12 27.08
CA ARG A 96 1.12 2.14 28.12
C ARG A 96 -0.33 2.23 28.58
N PRO A 97 -0.61 2.46 29.87
CA PRO A 97 -1.98 2.61 30.37
C PRO A 97 -2.77 3.73 29.68
N ASN A 98 -2.07 4.75 29.16
CA ASN A 98 -2.66 5.91 28.50
C ASN A 98 -2.58 5.86 26.96
N ASP A 99 -2.41 4.67 26.36
CA ASP A 99 -2.35 4.53 24.89
C ASP A 99 -3.64 5.01 24.21
N GLY A 100 -4.80 4.71 24.81
CA GLY A 100 -6.11 5.19 24.34
C GLY A 100 -6.48 6.62 24.75
N GLU A 101 -5.65 7.29 25.56
CA GLU A 101 -5.91 8.65 26.03
C GLU A 101 -5.26 9.66 25.08
N ASN A 102 -5.99 10.03 24.04
CA ASN A 102 -5.58 11.01 23.03
C ASN A 102 -6.80 11.59 22.29
N ASP A 103 -6.63 12.72 21.62
CA ASP A 103 -7.70 13.41 20.87
C ASP A 103 -7.84 12.88 19.42
N VAL A 104 -7.01 11.90 19.00
CA VAL A 104 -7.02 11.40 17.62
C VAL A 104 -8.29 10.60 17.40
N ARG A 105 -9.08 11.03 16.43
CA ARG A 105 -10.32 10.34 16.07
C ARG A 105 -10.14 9.44 14.85
N VAL A 106 -9.40 9.91 13.86
CA VAL A 106 -9.24 9.23 12.58
C VAL A 106 -7.79 9.24 12.13
N ILE A 107 -7.32 8.10 11.61
CA ILE A 107 -6.02 7.97 10.98
C ILE A 107 -6.24 7.59 9.52
N ILE A 108 -5.73 8.40 8.60
CA ILE A 108 -5.76 8.08 7.17
C ILE A 108 -4.53 7.25 6.84
N SER A 109 -4.75 6.01 6.45
CA SER A 109 -3.68 5.07 6.18
C SER A 109 -3.68 4.66 4.72
N ALA A 110 -2.50 4.28 4.22
CA ALA A 110 -2.37 3.61 2.93
C ALA A 110 -1.44 2.40 3.06
N ALA A 111 -1.95 1.25 2.62
CA ALA A 111 -1.30 -0.04 2.71
C ALA A 111 -1.09 -0.53 4.17
N CYS A 112 -2.03 -0.26 5.08
CA CYS A 112 -2.05 -0.93 6.38
C CYS A 112 -2.40 -2.42 6.20
N PRO A 113 -1.62 -3.35 6.76
CA PRO A 113 -2.03 -4.73 6.86
C PRO A 113 -3.36 -4.85 7.62
N LYS A 114 -4.35 -5.48 6.99
CA LYS A 114 -5.73 -5.55 7.49
C LYS A 114 -5.82 -6.16 8.90
N GLU A 115 -4.90 -7.05 9.24
CA GLU A 115 -4.82 -7.74 10.54
C GLU A 115 -4.41 -6.81 11.68
N LEU A 116 -3.77 -5.68 11.36
CA LEU A 116 -3.35 -4.69 12.34
C LEU A 116 -4.46 -3.68 12.66
N VAL A 117 -5.45 -3.52 11.79
CA VAL A 117 -6.50 -2.50 11.93
C VAL A 117 -7.23 -2.64 13.26
N ILE A 118 -7.86 -3.80 13.51
CA ILE A 118 -8.66 -4.01 14.73
C ILE A 118 -7.82 -3.91 16.02
N PRO A 119 -6.64 -4.57 16.14
CA PRO A 119 -5.78 -4.39 17.31
C PRO A 119 -5.35 -2.94 17.54
N PHE A 120 -5.05 -2.20 16.47
CA PHE A 120 -4.60 -0.82 16.55
C PHE A 120 -5.72 0.11 17.02
N GLU A 121 -6.90 0.02 16.40
CA GLU A 121 -8.10 0.79 16.77
C GLU A 121 -8.46 0.55 18.24
N LYS A 122 -8.43 -0.71 18.69
CA LYS A 122 -8.71 -1.08 20.07
C LYS A 122 -7.69 -0.51 21.07
N ARG A 123 -6.39 -0.62 20.78
CA ARG A 123 -5.33 -0.18 21.70
C ARG A 123 -5.29 1.33 21.86
N PHE A 124 -5.44 2.06 20.75
CA PHE A 124 -5.24 3.51 20.74
C PHE A 124 -6.56 4.31 20.72
N ASN A 125 -7.71 3.64 20.70
CA ASN A 125 -9.03 4.24 20.69
C ASN A 125 -9.24 5.22 19.51
N VAL A 126 -8.90 4.76 18.30
CA VAL A 126 -8.96 5.53 17.05
C VAL A 126 -9.69 4.75 15.96
N GLU A 127 -10.08 5.41 14.87
CA GLU A 127 -10.56 4.78 13.63
C GLU A 127 -9.47 4.82 12.54
N ILE A 128 -9.13 3.68 11.93
CA ILE A 128 -8.25 3.64 10.76
C ILE A 128 -9.09 3.63 9.49
N LYS A 129 -8.76 4.55 8.58
CA LYS A 129 -9.37 4.67 7.27
C LYS A 129 -8.34 4.47 6.18
N GLU A 130 -8.45 3.36 5.45
CA GLU A 130 -7.58 3.08 4.32
C GLU A 130 -7.97 3.89 3.08
N PHE A 131 -6.95 4.40 2.40
CA PHE A 131 -7.07 5.19 1.18
C PHE A 131 -6.11 4.65 0.12
N TYR A 132 -6.63 4.47 -1.09
CA TYR A 132 -5.82 4.15 -2.27
C TYR A 132 -5.72 5.38 -3.16
N GLY A 133 -4.49 5.73 -3.56
CA GLY A 133 -4.23 6.83 -4.48
C GLY A 133 -3.25 6.43 -5.57
N ALA A 134 -3.65 6.66 -6.82
CA ALA A 134 -2.82 6.50 -8.01
C ALA A 134 -2.44 7.87 -8.58
N VAL A 135 -1.57 8.61 -7.87
CA VAL A 135 -1.11 9.94 -8.29
C VAL A 135 -0.43 9.86 -9.68
N ASP A 136 0.43 8.86 -9.88
CA ASP A 136 1.09 8.55 -11.15
C ASP A 136 0.25 7.63 -12.07
N GLY A 137 -1.06 7.56 -11.80
CA GLY A 137 -2.06 6.81 -12.55
C GLY A 137 -3.25 7.70 -12.92
N GLY A 138 -3.00 8.97 -13.23
CA GLY A 138 -4.04 9.91 -13.66
C GLY A 138 -4.83 10.56 -12.54
N GLY A 139 -4.39 10.49 -11.28
CA GLY A 139 -5.05 11.17 -10.15
C GLY A 139 -6.36 10.53 -9.73
N PHE A 140 -6.48 9.21 -9.92
CA PHE A 140 -7.60 8.41 -9.43
C PHE A 140 -7.35 7.91 -8.01
N PHE A 141 -8.44 7.65 -7.29
CA PHE A 141 -8.37 7.23 -5.90
C PHE A 141 -9.64 6.48 -5.46
N LEU A 142 -9.47 5.68 -4.41
CA LEU A 142 -10.55 5.01 -3.70
C LEU A 142 -10.42 5.33 -2.22
N GLY A 143 -11.55 5.37 -1.52
CA GLY A 143 -11.53 5.65 -0.10
C GLY A 143 -12.88 5.41 0.58
N PRO A 144 -12.95 5.60 1.90
CA PRO A 144 -14.13 5.32 2.72
C PRO A 144 -15.20 6.42 2.63
N PHE A 145 -15.24 7.13 1.51
CA PHE A 145 -15.92 8.42 1.36
C PHE A 145 -17.42 8.33 1.66
N PHE A 146 -17.86 9.10 2.66
CA PHE A 146 -19.26 9.13 3.12
C PHE A 146 -19.82 7.77 3.57
N GLN A 147 -18.98 6.75 3.73
CA GLN A 147 -19.39 5.41 4.13
C GLN A 147 -19.25 5.24 5.65
N LYS A 148 -20.21 4.53 6.22
CA LYS A 148 -20.10 3.97 7.58
C LYS A 148 -19.77 2.49 7.47
N ASN A 149 -19.05 1.93 8.43
CA ASN A 149 -18.71 0.50 8.51
C ASN A 149 -17.93 0.00 7.28
N VAL A 150 -16.83 0.67 6.95
CA VAL A 150 -15.93 0.27 5.86
C VAL A 150 -15.29 -1.07 6.20
N PRO A 151 -15.34 -2.08 5.32
CA PRO A 151 -14.71 -3.36 5.57
C PRO A 151 -13.20 -3.23 5.80
N VAL A 152 -12.69 -3.92 6.82
CA VAL A 152 -11.27 -3.96 7.14
C VAL A 152 -10.47 -4.50 5.94
N GLY A 153 -9.44 -3.75 5.54
CA GLY A 153 -8.59 -4.08 4.39
C GLY A 153 -9.14 -3.61 3.04
N SER A 154 -10.30 -2.93 3.00
CA SER A 154 -10.79 -2.33 1.77
C SER A 154 -10.00 -1.07 1.40
N MET A 155 -9.71 -0.91 0.11
CA MET A 155 -9.22 0.34 -0.48
C MET A 155 -10.31 1.42 -0.58
N GLY A 156 -11.57 1.07 -0.29
CA GLY A 156 -12.71 1.97 -0.37
C GLY A 156 -13.50 1.86 -1.67
N LYS A 157 -14.24 2.92 -1.99
CA LYS A 157 -15.04 3.09 -3.22
C LYS A 157 -14.67 4.39 -3.93
N THR A 158 -15.15 4.53 -5.17
CA THR A 158 -15.10 5.79 -5.92
C THR A 158 -16.10 6.81 -5.37
N ILE A 159 -15.97 8.07 -5.82
CA ILE A 159 -16.89 9.16 -5.51
C ILE A 159 -17.39 9.86 -6.77
N GLY A 160 -18.56 10.49 -6.65
CA GLY A 160 -19.14 11.28 -7.73
C GLY A 160 -19.35 10.43 -8.99
N SER A 161 -18.90 10.95 -10.13
CA SER A 161 -19.00 10.28 -11.44
C SER A 161 -17.84 9.33 -11.75
N MET A 162 -16.90 9.14 -10.83
CA MET A 162 -15.75 8.26 -11.05
C MET A 162 -16.20 6.80 -11.04
N VAL A 163 -15.80 6.07 -12.06
CA VAL A 163 -16.07 4.63 -12.19
C VAL A 163 -14.75 3.88 -12.13
N ALA A 164 -14.69 2.88 -11.25
CA ALA A 164 -13.60 1.93 -11.15
C ALA A 164 -14.16 0.53 -11.32
N ASP A 165 -13.35 -0.36 -11.88
CA ASP A 165 -13.70 -1.77 -12.04
C ASP A 165 -12.44 -2.67 -12.04
N ILE A 166 -12.63 -3.98 -12.13
CA ILE A 166 -11.59 -5.00 -12.23
C ILE A 166 -11.63 -5.58 -13.63
N MET A 167 -10.49 -5.63 -14.32
CA MET A 167 -10.38 -6.08 -15.71
C MET A 167 -9.33 -7.19 -15.86
N ASN A 168 -9.59 -8.19 -16.70
CA ASN A 168 -8.60 -9.22 -17.05
C ASN A 168 -7.61 -8.73 -18.12
N ASP A 169 -6.74 -9.62 -18.60
CA ASP A 169 -5.75 -9.30 -19.63
C ASP A 169 -6.37 -9.26 -21.04
N GLU A 170 -7.51 -9.91 -21.24
CA GLU A 170 -8.29 -9.95 -22.48
C GLU A 170 -9.14 -8.68 -22.71
N GLY A 171 -9.25 -7.80 -21.71
CA GLY A 171 -10.00 -6.54 -21.79
C GLY A 171 -11.46 -6.63 -21.33
N ASP A 172 -11.85 -7.72 -20.67
CA ASP A 172 -13.17 -7.91 -20.09
C ASP A 172 -13.22 -7.49 -18.62
N LEU A 173 -14.35 -6.89 -18.22
CA LEU A 173 -14.62 -6.61 -16.82
C LEU A 173 -15.00 -7.91 -16.10
N LEU A 174 -14.44 -8.09 -14.91
CA LEU A 174 -14.64 -9.27 -14.09
C LEU A 174 -15.83 -9.13 -13.13
N GLY A 175 -16.37 -10.27 -12.73
CA GLY A 175 -17.39 -10.40 -11.70
C GLY A 175 -16.86 -10.12 -10.30
N SER A 176 -17.71 -10.35 -9.31
CA SER A 176 -17.35 -10.14 -7.91
C SER A 176 -16.30 -11.15 -7.45
N ASP A 177 -15.39 -10.69 -6.59
CA ASP A 177 -14.33 -11.47 -5.93
C ASP A 177 -13.29 -12.10 -6.88
N GLU A 178 -13.38 -11.84 -8.18
CA GLU A 178 -12.37 -12.22 -9.16
C GLU A 178 -11.16 -11.28 -9.12
N VAL A 179 -9.98 -11.84 -9.34
CA VAL A 179 -8.71 -11.09 -9.34
C VAL A 179 -8.41 -10.59 -10.75
N GLY A 180 -8.25 -9.28 -10.89
CA GLY A 180 -7.82 -8.64 -12.13
C GLY A 180 -7.16 -7.29 -11.86
N GLU A 181 -6.84 -6.57 -12.92
CA GLU A 181 -6.27 -5.23 -12.83
C GLU A 181 -7.34 -4.20 -12.45
N LEU A 182 -7.06 -3.38 -11.43
CA LEU A 182 -7.88 -2.22 -11.09
C LEU A 182 -7.78 -1.19 -12.23
N VAL A 183 -8.93 -0.85 -12.80
CA VAL A 183 -9.04 0.12 -13.88
C VAL A 183 -9.99 1.26 -13.51
N PHE A 184 -9.73 2.45 -14.05
CA PHE A 184 -10.62 3.60 -13.90
C PHE A 184 -11.12 4.06 -15.25
N LYS A 185 -12.44 4.26 -15.38
CA LYS A 185 -13.03 4.74 -16.63
C LYS A 185 -12.58 6.18 -16.89
N VAL A 186 -12.16 6.45 -18.12
CA VAL A 186 -11.70 7.77 -18.56
C VAL A 186 -12.63 8.30 -19.64
N GLY A 187 -13.16 9.51 -19.45
CA GLY A 187 -13.91 10.19 -20.52
C GLY A 187 -12.99 10.60 -21.67
N ARG A 188 -13.49 10.57 -22.91
CA ARG A 188 -12.68 10.97 -24.10
C ARG A 188 -12.06 12.38 -23.97
N LEU A 189 -12.78 13.31 -23.33
CA LEU A 189 -12.31 14.67 -23.09
C LEU A 189 -11.27 14.78 -21.96
N GLU A 190 -11.14 13.74 -21.14
CA GLU A 190 -10.25 13.72 -19.96
C GLU A 190 -8.88 13.08 -20.27
N ILE A 191 -8.72 12.42 -21.41
CA ILE A 191 -7.52 11.63 -21.77
C ILE A 191 -6.23 12.42 -21.53
N GLU A 192 -6.13 13.64 -22.07
CA GLU A 192 -4.91 14.47 -21.94
C GLU A 192 -4.63 14.88 -20.49
N GLN A 193 -5.67 15.06 -19.68
CA GLN A 193 -5.51 15.41 -18.25
C GLN A 193 -5.11 14.20 -17.40
N ARG A 194 -5.48 12.98 -17.83
CA ARG A 194 -5.20 11.72 -17.13
C ARG A 194 -3.90 11.04 -17.59
N LYS A 195 -3.30 11.49 -18.70
CA LYS A 195 -1.99 11.02 -19.16
C LYS A 195 -0.89 11.42 -18.18
N VAL A 196 -0.05 10.44 -17.83
CA VAL A 196 1.10 10.63 -16.95
C VAL A 196 2.33 10.76 -17.85
N THR A 197 2.96 11.93 -17.82
CA THR A 197 4.17 12.22 -18.58
C THR A 197 5.36 12.34 -17.63
N TYR A 198 6.38 11.51 -17.83
CA TYR A 198 7.60 11.59 -17.04
C TYR A 198 8.52 12.66 -17.62
N TYR A 199 9.07 13.50 -16.73
CA TYR A 199 9.95 14.58 -17.14
C TYR A 199 11.26 14.02 -17.73
N LYS A 200 11.54 14.39 -18.99
CA LYS A 200 12.71 13.94 -19.77
C LYS A 200 12.81 12.42 -20.00
N ASP A 201 11.73 11.68 -19.79
CA ASP A 201 11.70 10.24 -20.01
C ASP A 201 10.47 9.87 -20.86
N LYS A 202 10.66 10.00 -22.17
CA LYS A 202 9.61 9.68 -23.15
C LYS A 202 9.34 8.17 -23.21
N ASP A 203 10.35 7.35 -22.96
CA ASP A 203 10.24 5.89 -23.06
C ASP A 203 9.42 5.31 -21.89
N SER A 204 9.56 5.89 -20.69
CA SER A 204 8.71 5.56 -19.54
C SER A 204 7.32 6.20 -19.59
N THR A 205 7.09 7.18 -20.47
CA THR A 205 5.78 7.80 -20.68
C THR A 205 4.87 6.85 -21.46
N GLN A 206 4.29 5.90 -20.73
CA GLN A 206 3.36 4.92 -21.30
C GLN A 206 1.94 5.45 -21.31
N ASN A 207 1.24 5.31 -22.45
CA ASN A 207 -0.20 5.47 -22.44
C ASN A 207 -0.84 4.30 -21.67
N LYS A 208 -1.28 4.59 -20.45
CA LYS A 208 -1.97 3.62 -19.59
C LYS A 208 -3.46 3.50 -19.91
N ILE A 209 -3.98 4.30 -20.84
CA ILE A 209 -5.40 4.28 -21.23
C ILE A 209 -5.57 3.34 -22.42
N ARG A 210 -6.46 2.37 -22.28
CA ARG A 210 -6.79 1.36 -23.30
C ARG A 210 -8.30 1.25 -23.44
N GLU A 211 -8.76 0.77 -24.59
CA GLU A 211 -10.18 0.45 -24.80
C GLU A 211 -10.45 -0.98 -24.32
N GLY A 212 -11.50 -1.16 -23.53
CA GLY A 212 -11.98 -2.48 -23.12
C GLY A 212 -12.98 -3.06 -24.13
N ASN A 213 -13.33 -4.34 -23.97
CA ASN A 213 -14.30 -5.01 -24.84
C ASN A 213 -15.73 -4.45 -24.69
N ASP A 214 -15.97 -3.68 -23.62
CA ASP A 214 -17.19 -2.91 -23.40
C ASP A 214 -17.25 -1.58 -24.19
N GLY A 215 -16.23 -1.29 -25.01
CA GLY A 215 -16.11 -0.07 -25.84
C GLY A 215 -15.79 1.20 -25.05
N ASN A 216 -15.48 1.09 -23.74
CA ASN A 216 -15.09 2.21 -22.91
C ASN A 216 -13.57 2.34 -22.81
N LEU A 217 -13.09 3.55 -22.49
CA LEU A 217 -11.68 3.80 -22.21
C LEU A 217 -11.39 3.65 -20.72
N TRP A 218 -10.33 2.92 -20.41
CA TRP A 218 -9.94 2.54 -19.08
C TRP A 218 -8.46 2.86 -18.84
N LEU A 219 -8.17 3.56 -17.74
CA LEU A 219 -6.81 3.74 -17.25
C LEU A 219 -6.41 2.52 -16.41
N HIS A 220 -5.36 1.85 -16.86
CA HIS A 220 -4.75 0.69 -16.22
C HIS A 220 -3.77 1.14 -15.12
N THR A 221 -4.05 0.78 -13.88
CA THR A 221 -3.26 1.21 -12.72
C THR A 221 -1.96 0.43 -12.57
N GLY A 222 -1.89 -0.79 -13.10
CA GLY A 222 -0.86 -1.77 -12.80
C GLY A 222 -1.02 -2.44 -11.42
N ASP A 223 -2.14 -2.23 -10.74
CA ASP A 223 -2.50 -2.86 -9.47
C ASP A 223 -3.51 -3.97 -9.69
N LEU A 224 -3.26 -5.15 -9.15
CA LEU A 224 -4.21 -6.25 -9.06
C LEU A 224 -5.07 -6.07 -7.82
N ALA A 225 -6.38 -6.26 -7.99
CA ALA A 225 -7.38 -6.11 -6.94
C ALA A 225 -8.56 -7.05 -7.17
N THR A 226 -9.40 -7.18 -6.14
CA THR A 226 -10.75 -7.74 -6.26
C THR A 226 -11.79 -6.67 -5.93
N LYS A 227 -13.04 -6.90 -6.36
CA LYS A 227 -14.20 -6.08 -6.03
C LYS A 227 -15.30 -6.97 -5.50
N ASP A 228 -15.78 -6.73 -4.29
CA ASP A 228 -16.86 -7.55 -3.71
C ASP A 228 -18.25 -7.18 -4.28
N PRO A 229 -19.30 -7.98 -4.02
CA PRO A 229 -20.66 -7.68 -4.50
C PRO A 229 -21.24 -6.37 -3.98
N LYS A 230 -20.66 -5.78 -2.93
CA LYS A 230 -21.05 -4.47 -2.38
C LYS A 230 -20.25 -3.33 -3.03
N GLY A 231 -19.34 -3.63 -3.96
CA GLY A 231 -18.51 -2.67 -4.67
C GLY A 231 -17.31 -2.15 -3.86
N TRP A 232 -16.88 -2.86 -2.83
CA TRP A 232 -15.62 -2.55 -2.13
C TRP A 232 -14.45 -3.19 -2.83
N PHE A 233 -13.38 -2.42 -3.00
CA PHE A 233 -12.15 -2.90 -3.63
C PHE A 233 -11.16 -3.37 -2.57
N TYR A 234 -10.39 -4.42 -2.89
CA TYR A 234 -9.36 -4.97 -2.03
C TYR A 234 -8.07 -5.16 -2.83
N PHE A 235 -6.96 -4.63 -2.30
CA PHE A 235 -5.66 -4.76 -2.94
C PHE A 235 -5.19 -6.22 -2.91
N VAL A 236 -4.65 -6.70 -4.02
CA VAL A 236 -4.01 -8.03 -4.12
C VAL A 236 -2.51 -7.86 -4.29
N ASP A 237 -2.06 -7.23 -5.37
CA ASP A 237 -0.64 -6.98 -5.62
C ASP A 237 -0.39 -5.91 -6.68
N ARG A 238 0.88 -5.62 -6.99
CA ARG A 238 1.28 -4.92 -8.22
C ARG A 238 1.42 -5.96 -9.33
N LYS A 239 0.80 -5.71 -10.48
CA LYS A 239 0.87 -6.60 -11.66
C LYS A 239 2.32 -6.90 -12.09
N LYS A 240 3.21 -5.89 -11.99
CA LYS A 240 4.65 -6.05 -12.26
C LYS A 240 5.43 -6.81 -11.18
N ASP A 241 4.85 -6.96 -9.99
CA ASP A 241 5.50 -7.65 -8.88
C ASP A 241 4.96 -9.06 -8.64
N SER A 242 3.79 -9.40 -9.20
CA SER A 242 3.19 -10.75 -9.16
C SER A 242 4.19 -11.82 -9.59
N ILE A 243 4.24 -12.92 -8.84
CA ILE A 243 5.13 -14.05 -9.09
C ILE A 243 4.32 -15.11 -9.84
N ARG A 244 4.73 -15.48 -11.06
CA ARG A 244 4.02 -16.49 -11.87
C ARG A 244 4.73 -17.83 -11.74
N ARG A 245 4.14 -18.75 -10.97
CA ARG A 245 4.75 -20.03 -10.62
C ARG A 245 3.79 -21.19 -10.87
N ARG A 246 4.16 -22.12 -11.73
CA ARG A 246 3.42 -23.37 -12.04
C ARG A 246 1.96 -23.12 -12.44
N GLY A 247 1.74 -22.10 -13.26
CA GLY A 247 0.41 -21.66 -13.66
C GLY A 247 -0.35 -20.83 -12.63
N GLU A 248 0.18 -20.65 -11.41
CA GLU A 248 -0.44 -19.89 -10.33
C GLU A 248 0.08 -18.45 -10.29
N ASN A 249 -0.80 -17.50 -9.98
CA ASN A 249 -0.42 -16.13 -9.62
C ASN A 249 -0.23 -16.03 -8.11
N ILE A 250 0.99 -15.80 -7.69
CA ILE A 250 1.33 -15.59 -6.29
C ILE A 250 1.52 -14.11 -6.07
N SER A 251 0.76 -13.55 -5.13
CA SER A 251 0.99 -12.22 -4.60
C SER A 251 2.19 -12.25 -3.64
N PRO A 252 3.34 -11.63 -3.96
CA PRO A 252 4.39 -11.39 -2.98
C PRO A 252 3.89 -10.77 -1.68
N TRP A 253 2.94 -9.83 -1.75
CA TRP A 253 2.37 -9.21 -0.56
C TRP A 253 1.70 -10.23 0.36
N SER A 254 1.01 -11.21 -0.21
CA SER A 254 0.36 -12.29 0.57
C SER A 254 1.38 -13.19 1.27
N VAL A 255 2.54 -13.44 0.64
CA VAL A 255 3.66 -14.18 1.25
C VAL A 255 4.27 -13.37 2.39
N GLU A 256 4.59 -12.10 2.14
CA GLU A 256 5.13 -11.16 3.13
C GLU A 256 4.23 -11.03 4.35
N ARG A 257 2.91 -10.94 4.13
CA ARG A 257 1.92 -10.81 5.20
C ARG A 257 2.01 -11.96 6.19
N VAL A 258 2.10 -13.19 5.69
CA VAL A 258 2.22 -14.38 6.56
C VAL A 258 3.57 -14.38 7.29
N VAL A 259 4.67 -14.12 6.58
CA VAL A 259 6.02 -14.10 7.16
C VAL A 259 6.15 -13.01 8.24
N ASN A 260 5.61 -11.82 8.00
CA ASN A 260 5.64 -10.68 8.93
C ASN A 260 4.80 -10.87 10.20
N GLN A 261 3.95 -11.90 10.26
CA GLN A 261 3.21 -12.28 11.46
C GLN A 261 4.05 -13.14 12.43
N ASN A 262 5.22 -13.65 12.01
CA ASN A 262 6.09 -14.38 12.90
C ASN A 262 6.73 -13.43 13.94
N ASP A 263 6.72 -13.81 15.21
CA ASP A 263 7.19 -12.96 16.31
C ASP A 263 8.67 -12.61 16.24
N LYS A 264 9.51 -13.38 15.54
CA LYS A 264 10.93 -13.05 15.37
C LYS A 264 11.20 -12.14 14.17
N VAL A 265 10.22 -11.95 13.28
CA VAL A 265 10.38 -11.17 12.04
C VAL A 265 10.08 -9.69 12.30
N LEU A 266 11.01 -8.83 11.88
CA LEU A 266 10.82 -7.39 11.87
C LEU A 266 10.00 -6.98 10.64
N GLU A 267 10.49 -7.37 9.46
CA GLU A 267 9.88 -7.16 8.15
C GLU A 267 10.45 -8.12 7.10
N SER A 268 9.75 -8.28 5.97
CA SER A 268 10.15 -9.15 4.87
C SER A 268 9.74 -8.59 3.52
N ALA A 269 10.42 -9.02 2.46
CA ALA A 269 10.06 -8.73 1.08
C ALA A 269 10.10 -10.00 0.22
N ALA A 270 8.97 -10.37 -0.37
CA ALA A 270 8.86 -11.42 -1.37
C ALA A 270 8.98 -10.83 -2.77
N TYR A 271 9.60 -11.59 -3.66
CA TYR A 271 9.74 -11.24 -5.07
C TYR A 271 10.01 -12.48 -5.93
N ALA A 272 9.75 -12.34 -7.22
CA ALA A 272 10.07 -13.35 -8.22
C ALA A 272 11.58 -13.42 -8.43
N VAL A 273 12.10 -14.63 -8.50
CA VAL A 273 13.44 -14.92 -9.05
C VAL A 273 13.31 -16.04 -10.07
N GLN A 274 14.17 -16.02 -11.09
CA GLN A 274 14.25 -17.07 -12.10
C GLN A 274 15.62 -17.75 -12.00
N PRO A 275 15.72 -18.92 -11.33
CA PRO A 275 16.95 -19.67 -11.25
C PRO A 275 17.38 -20.19 -12.64
N PRO A 276 18.68 -20.37 -12.90
CA PRO A 276 19.15 -20.91 -14.18
C PRO A 276 18.46 -22.23 -14.54
N GLY A 277 17.93 -22.31 -15.76
CA GLY A 277 17.26 -23.51 -16.29
C GLY A 277 15.77 -23.65 -15.91
N ILE A 278 15.18 -22.68 -15.21
CA ILE A 278 13.74 -22.64 -14.91
C ILE A 278 13.13 -21.45 -15.66
N ILE A 279 12.06 -21.71 -16.41
CA ILE A 279 11.37 -20.71 -17.24
C ILE A 279 10.35 -19.90 -16.42
N GLU A 280 9.77 -20.51 -15.39
CA GLU A 280 8.80 -19.88 -14.50
C GLU A 280 9.47 -19.19 -13.30
N ASP A 281 8.74 -18.29 -12.65
CA ASP A 281 9.23 -17.65 -11.43
C ASP A 281 9.21 -18.64 -10.25
N GLU A 282 10.18 -18.47 -9.36
CA GLU A 282 10.19 -19.06 -8.03
C GLU A 282 10.06 -17.96 -6.96
N VAL A 283 9.53 -18.33 -5.80
CA VAL A 283 9.30 -17.39 -4.70
C VAL A 283 10.59 -17.24 -3.88
N MET A 284 11.15 -16.03 -3.87
CA MET A 284 12.23 -15.60 -2.98
C MET A 284 11.65 -14.71 -1.88
N ILE A 285 12.15 -14.86 -0.65
CA ILE A 285 11.86 -13.95 0.46
C ILE A 285 13.15 -13.47 1.12
N SER A 286 13.32 -12.16 1.18
CA SER A 286 14.30 -11.52 2.06
C SER A 286 13.67 -11.19 3.40
N VAL A 287 14.34 -11.54 4.50
CA VAL A 287 13.79 -11.40 5.86
C VAL A 287 14.76 -10.65 6.76
N VAL A 288 14.25 -9.63 7.45
CA VAL A 288 14.95 -8.94 8.53
C VAL A 288 14.37 -9.43 9.85
N LEU A 289 15.20 -9.99 10.72
CA LEU A 289 14.81 -10.41 12.06
C LEU A 289 14.81 -9.23 13.03
N LYS A 290 14.08 -9.36 14.14
CA LYS A 290 14.15 -8.39 15.23
C LYS A 290 15.55 -8.40 15.86
N PRO A 291 16.04 -7.27 16.42
CA PRO A 291 17.34 -7.23 17.09
C PRO A 291 17.44 -8.29 18.19
N GLY A 292 18.49 -9.13 18.13
CA GLY A 292 18.74 -10.19 19.11
C GLY A 292 18.00 -11.51 18.85
N GLU A 293 17.11 -11.57 17.86
CA GLU A 293 16.44 -12.80 17.45
C GLU A 293 17.24 -13.57 16.39
N SER A 294 17.08 -14.89 16.37
CA SER A 294 17.63 -15.78 15.35
C SER A 294 16.59 -16.80 14.88
N MET A 295 16.70 -17.21 13.62
CA MET A 295 15.80 -18.17 13.00
C MET A 295 16.52 -18.91 11.87
N THR A 296 16.29 -20.22 11.74
CA THR A 296 16.77 -20.97 10.58
C THR A 296 15.78 -20.86 9.40
N PRO A 297 16.24 -21.05 8.15
CA PRO A 297 15.32 -21.11 7.01
C PRO A 297 14.24 -22.17 7.17
N GLU A 298 14.59 -23.35 7.71
CA GLU A 298 13.64 -24.45 7.97
C GLU A 298 12.57 -24.04 8.99
N GLU A 299 12.94 -23.37 10.08
CA GLU A 299 11.97 -22.85 11.06
C GLU A 299 10.98 -21.87 10.43
N LEU A 300 11.46 -21.00 9.52
CA LEU A 300 10.59 -20.08 8.79
C LEU A 300 9.66 -20.84 7.84
N LEU A 301 10.17 -21.83 7.11
CA LEU A 301 9.38 -22.62 6.18
C LEU A 301 8.30 -23.40 6.94
N ASP A 302 8.64 -24.05 8.05
CA ASP A 302 7.69 -24.77 8.90
C ASP A 302 6.61 -23.84 9.46
N TYR A 303 6.98 -22.61 9.82
CA TYR A 303 6.00 -21.59 10.20
C TYR A 303 5.05 -21.23 9.04
N CYS A 304 5.55 -21.13 7.81
CA CYS A 304 4.74 -20.82 6.62
C CYS A 304 3.81 -21.98 6.24
N GLN A 305 4.23 -23.22 6.45
CA GLN A 305 3.41 -24.40 6.15
C GLN A 305 2.08 -24.32 6.91
N GLY A 306 0.97 -24.55 6.21
CA GLY A 306 -0.38 -24.47 6.77
C GLY A 306 -0.94 -23.06 6.99
N LYS A 307 -0.16 -21.99 6.72
CA LYS A 307 -0.63 -20.59 6.78
C LYS A 307 -0.78 -19.93 5.40
N MET A 308 -0.27 -20.58 4.36
CA MET A 308 -0.41 -20.19 2.96
C MET A 308 -0.51 -21.45 2.09
N ALA A 309 -0.97 -21.30 0.84
CA ALA A 309 -1.03 -22.43 -0.09
C ALA A 309 0.38 -22.98 -0.38
N TYR A 310 0.52 -24.29 -0.61
CA TYR A 310 1.82 -24.95 -0.79
C TYR A 310 2.68 -24.31 -1.89
N PHE A 311 2.06 -23.77 -2.93
CA PHE A 311 2.75 -23.13 -4.05
C PHE A 311 3.30 -21.74 -3.69
N MET A 312 2.80 -21.09 -2.65
CA MET A 312 3.26 -19.80 -2.12
C MET A 312 4.48 -19.93 -1.20
N VAL A 313 4.72 -21.12 -0.63
CA VAL A 313 5.82 -21.34 0.32
C VAL A 313 7.16 -21.05 -0.37
N PRO A 314 7.96 -20.09 0.15
CA PRO A 314 9.21 -19.64 -0.47
C PRO A 314 10.12 -20.81 -0.81
N ARG A 315 10.73 -20.79 -1.99
CA ARG A 315 11.84 -21.69 -2.31
C ARG A 315 13.15 -21.15 -1.76
N PHE A 316 13.33 -19.84 -1.94
CA PHE A 316 14.55 -19.15 -1.57
C PHE A 316 14.33 -18.25 -0.37
N ILE A 317 15.25 -18.30 0.60
CA ILE A 317 15.24 -17.45 1.79
C ILE A 317 16.60 -16.77 1.93
N ASP A 318 16.60 -15.45 2.10
CA ASP A 318 17.79 -14.64 2.37
C ASP A 318 17.56 -13.83 3.65
N PHE A 319 18.31 -14.13 4.70
CA PHE A 319 18.31 -13.29 5.91
C PHE A 319 19.26 -12.12 5.70
N ILE A 320 18.75 -10.90 5.87
CA ILE A 320 19.52 -9.67 5.63
C ILE A 320 19.36 -8.70 6.82
N ASP A 321 20.34 -7.81 6.97
CA ASP A 321 20.34 -6.84 8.07
C ASP A 321 19.27 -5.75 7.90
N GLU A 322 19.03 -5.30 6.66
CA GLU A 322 17.99 -4.32 6.34
C GLU A 322 17.46 -4.47 4.91
N LEU A 323 16.16 -4.18 4.72
CA LEU A 323 15.57 -4.08 3.38
C LEU A 323 15.98 -2.76 2.71
N PRO A 324 16.28 -2.76 1.39
CA PRO A 324 16.52 -1.52 0.66
C PRO A 324 15.23 -0.70 0.61
N LYS A 325 15.26 0.52 1.12
CA LYS A 325 14.10 1.41 1.21
C LYS A 325 14.32 2.72 0.48
N SER A 326 13.24 3.25 -0.09
CA SER A 326 13.21 4.61 -0.59
C SER A 326 13.24 5.62 0.58
N LYS A 327 13.42 6.91 0.25
CA LYS A 327 13.33 8.00 1.24
C LYS A 327 11.97 8.11 1.95
N VAL A 328 10.94 7.42 1.45
CA VAL A 328 9.60 7.35 2.06
C VAL A 328 9.31 5.98 2.67
N HIS A 329 10.34 5.20 2.99
CA HIS A 329 10.26 3.89 3.63
C HIS A 329 9.52 2.79 2.85
N ARG A 330 9.33 2.97 1.53
CA ARG A 330 8.84 1.89 0.64
C ARG A 330 9.99 0.96 0.29
N THR A 331 9.80 -0.34 0.44
CA THR A 331 10.77 -1.36 0.01
C THR A 331 10.99 -1.31 -1.51
N LEU A 332 12.26 -1.24 -1.92
CA LEU A 332 12.70 -1.18 -3.31
C LEU A 332 13.01 -2.59 -3.82
N LYS A 333 11.97 -3.38 -4.10
CA LYS A 333 12.08 -4.79 -4.53
C LYS A 333 12.94 -4.99 -5.77
N GLN A 334 13.07 -3.99 -6.64
CA GLN A 334 13.93 -4.09 -7.82
C GLN A 334 15.40 -4.36 -7.43
N ILE A 335 15.91 -3.70 -6.40
CA ILE A 335 17.29 -3.91 -5.91
C ILE A 335 17.47 -5.35 -5.43
N LEU A 336 16.46 -5.92 -4.79
CA LEU A 336 16.47 -7.31 -4.33
C LEU A 336 16.40 -8.31 -5.49
N ARG A 337 15.59 -8.01 -6.52
CA ARG A 337 15.51 -8.81 -7.75
C ARG A 337 16.84 -8.80 -8.52
N ASP A 338 17.45 -7.63 -8.66
CA ASP A 338 18.73 -7.47 -9.36
C ASP A 338 19.86 -8.22 -8.64
N ARG A 339 19.82 -8.28 -7.30
CA ARG A 339 20.71 -9.13 -6.50
C ARG A 339 20.50 -10.62 -6.77
N GLY A 340 19.25 -11.04 -7.01
CA GLY A 340 18.91 -12.41 -7.37
C GLY A 340 19.23 -13.43 -6.27
N VAL A 341 19.48 -14.69 -6.69
CA VAL A 341 19.92 -15.78 -5.82
C VAL A 341 21.44 -15.70 -5.68
N THR A 342 21.93 -15.58 -4.45
CA THR A 342 23.35 -15.53 -4.10
C THR A 342 23.81 -16.80 -3.38
N ASP A 343 25.11 -16.96 -3.16
CA ASP A 343 25.64 -18.12 -2.41
C ASP A 343 25.16 -18.19 -0.96
N SER A 344 24.79 -17.05 -0.36
CA SER A 344 24.18 -16.97 0.97
C SER A 344 22.69 -17.32 0.98
N THR A 345 22.06 -17.41 -0.19
CA THR A 345 20.62 -17.67 -0.29
C THR A 345 20.36 -19.15 -0.03
N TYR A 346 19.50 -19.42 0.94
CA TYR A 346 19.02 -20.77 1.19
C TYR A 346 18.12 -21.23 0.05
N ASP A 347 18.35 -22.43 -0.50
CA ASP A 347 17.48 -23.07 -1.49
C ASP A 347 16.93 -24.38 -0.93
N ARG A 348 15.64 -24.39 -0.61
CA ARG A 348 14.99 -25.56 0.01
C ARG A 348 15.01 -26.82 -0.85
N GLU A 349 15.12 -26.68 -2.17
CA GLU A 349 15.20 -27.84 -3.06
C GLU A 349 16.59 -28.49 -3.03
N LYS A 350 17.66 -27.72 -2.73
CA LYS A 350 19.02 -28.28 -2.57
C LYS A 350 19.22 -29.01 -1.25
N THR A 351 18.44 -28.68 -0.23
CA THR A 351 18.53 -29.27 1.12
C THR A 351 17.60 -30.48 1.29
N GLY A 352 16.75 -30.78 0.30
CA GLY A 352 15.77 -31.86 0.38
C GLY A 352 14.56 -31.54 1.26
N TYR A 353 14.33 -30.27 1.60
CA TYR A 353 13.18 -29.86 2.40
C TYR A 353 11.87 -30.06 1.62
N VAL A 354 10.93 -30.78 2.23
CA VAL A 354 9.65 -31.13 1.60
C VAL A 354 8.52 -30.25 2.14
N VAL A 355 7.86 -29.52 1.23
CA VAL A 355 6.61 -28.79 1.54
C VAL A 355 5.45 -29.77 1.52
N LYS A 356 4.71 -29.83 2.63
CA LYS A 356 3.46 -30.59 2.77
C LYS A 356 2.39 -29.93 1.92
N LYS A 357 1.73 -30.74 1.08
CA LYS A 357 0.63 -30.29 0.22
C LYS A 357 -0.68 -30.22 0.97
#